data_AF-A0A4Y9T9T8-F1
#
_entry.id   AF-A0A4Y9T9T8-F1
#
_cell.length_a   1.000
_cell.length_b   1.000
_cell.length_c   1.000
_cell.angle_alpha   90.00
_cell.angle_beta   90.00
_cell.angle_gamma   90.00
#
_symmetry.space_group_name_H-M   'P 1'
#
loop_
_entity.id
_entity.type
_entity.pdbx_description
1 polymer ?
#
loop_
_entity_poly.entity_id
_entity_poly.type
_entity_poly.pdbx_seq_one_letter_code
_entity_poly.pdbx_strand_id
1 'polypeptide(L)' 'PDIVCARVDGVPVMSCEYGSQNGMRALLVKELVDHSLSLASSSTSRFVKGHVSTAKESDHD' A
#
# COMPACT_ATOMS: atom_id res chain seq x y z
N PRO A 1 -13.09 -5.59 -18.97
CA PRO A 1 -12.23 -5.73 -17.77
C PRO A 1 -12.19 -4.40 -17.01
N ASP A 2 -12.62 -4.40 -15.75
CA ASP A 2 -12.53 -3.21 -14.90
C ASP A 2 -11.12 -3.14 -14.33
N ILE A 3 -10.32 -2.22 -14.86
CA ILE A 3 -8.95 -1.96 -14.42
C ILE A 3 -9.00 -1.04 -13.19
N VAL A 4 -8.30 -1.45 -12.13
CA VAL A 4 -8.16 -0.73 -10.87
C VAL A 4 -6.74 -0.21 -10.74
N CYS A 5 -6.60 1.08 -10.48
CA CYS A 5 -5.32 1.66 -10.06
C CYS A 5 -5.24 1.64 -8.53
N ALA A 6 -4.46 0.71 -7.99
CA ALA A 6 -4.26 0.61 -6.55
C ALA A 6 -3.31 1.71 -6.06
N ARG A 7 -3.64 2.26 -4.89
CA ARG A 7 -2.90 3.36 -4.27
C ARG A 7 -2.54 3.01 -2.82
N VAL A 8 -1.36 3.40 -2.39
CA VAL A 8 -0.93 3.38 -0.98
C VAL A 8 -0.71 4.83 -0.57
N ASP A 9 -1.42 5.29 0.47
CA ASP A 9 -1.39 6.69 0.94
C ASP A 9 -1.63 7.74 -0.16
N GLY A 10 -2.47 7.38 -1.15
CA GLY A 10 -2.80 8.21 -2.31
C GLY A 10 -1.85 8.07 -3.50
N VAL A 11 -0.71 7.40 -3.33
CA VAL A 11 0.31 7.19 -4.37
C VAL A 11 -0.01 5.93 -5.17
N PRO A 12 -0.12 6.00 -6.51
CA PRO A 12 -0.36 4.82 -7.35
C PRO A 12 0.83 3.87 -7.31
N VAL A 13 0.56 2.59 -7.09
CA VAL A 13 1.58 1.53 -6.95
C VAL A 13 1.43 0.41 -7.96
N MET A 14 0.22 0.12 -8.45
CA MET A 14 0.00 -0.94 -9.43
C MET A 14 -1.34 -0.80 -10.17
N SER A 15 -1.41 -1.43 -11.34
CA SER A 15 -2.65 -1.66 -12.09
C SER A 15 -3.10 -3.10 -11.92
N CYS A 16 -4.40 -3.29 -11.65
CA CYS A 16 -4.98 -4.59 -11.37
C CYS A 16 -6.29 -4.80 -12.13
N GLU A 17 -6.69 -6.05 -12.32
CA GLU A 17 -8.05 -6.41 -12.72
C GLU A 17 -8.81 -7.04 -11.55
N TYR A 18 -10.10 -6.72 -11.43
CA TYR A 18 -10.98 -7.42 -10.49
C TYR A 18 -11.14 -8.90 -10.87
N GLY A 19 -11.07 -9.76 -9.86
CA GLY A 19 -11.29 -11.19 -10.03
C GLY A 19 -11.61 -11.89 -8.71
N SER A 20 -11.44 -13.21 -8.75
CA SER A 20 -11.60 -14.05 -7.56
C SER A 20 -10.59 -15.21 -7.59
N GLN A 21 -10.20 -15.65 -6.41
CA GLN A 21 -9.37 -16.82 -6.21
C GLN A 21 -9.94 -17.62 -5.04
N ASN A 22 -10.24 -18.90 -5.25
CA ASN A 22 -10.84 -19.79 -4.24
C ASN A 22 -12.11 -19.21 -3.57
N GLY A 23 -12.98 -18.56 -4.37
CA GLY A 23 -14.21 -17.94 -3.88
C GLY A 23 -14.02 -16.61 -3.13
N MET A 24 -12.78 -16.16 -2.93
CA MET A 24 -12.46 -14.87 -2.32
C MET A 24 -12.24 -13.82 -3.40
N ARG A 25 -12.64 -12.58 -3.12
CA ARG A 25 -12.36 -11.43 -4.00
C ARG A 25 -10.86 -11.21 -4.06
N ALA A 26 -10.33 -11.08 -5.27
CA ALA A 26 -8.91 -10.92 -5.53
C ALA A 26 -8.68 -9.87 -6.61
N LEU A 27 -7.47 -9.30 -6.61
CA LEU A 27 -6.99 -8.42 -7.65
C LEU A 27 -5.83 -9.10 -8.38
N LEU A 28 -5.95 -9.27 -9.70
CA LEU A 28 -4.85 -9.76 -10.52
C LEU A 28 -3.98 -8.58 -10.93
N VAL A 29 -2.73 -8.59 -10.48
CA VAL A 29 -1.75 -7.55 -10.82
C VAL A 29 -1.33 -7.68 -12.29
N LYS A 30 -1.37 -6.56 -13.02
CA LYS A 30 -0.92 -6.47 -14.42
C LYS A 30 0.42 -5.76 -14.52
N GLU A 31 0.54 -4.61 -13.85
CA GLU A 31 1.75 -3.79 -13.89
C GLU A 31 2.04 -3.23 -12.51
N LEU A 32 3.32 -3.17 -12.15
CA LEU A 32 3.81 -2.47 -10.97
C LEU A 32 4.40 -1.13 -11.39
N VAL A 33 4.10 -0.08 -10.63
CA VAL A 33 4.78 1.20 -10.79
C VAL A 33 6.10 1.09 -10.06
N ASP A 34 7.22 1.36 -10.76
CA ASP A 34 8.53 1.44 -10.13
C ASP A 34 8.73 2.81 -9.46
N HIS A 35 9.06 2.79 -8.17
CA HIS A 35 9.29 4.00 -7.37
C HIS A 35 10.78 4.26 -7.14
N SER A 36 11.67 3.40 -7.64
CA SER A 36 13.13 3.57 -7.54
C SER A 36 13.59 4.89 -8.17
N LEU A 37 12.96 5.29 -9.28
CA LEU A 37 13.24 6.53 -10.01
C LEU A 37 12.63 7.78 -9.34
N SER A 38 11.65 7.59 -8.46
CA SER A 38 10.94 8.69 -7.77
C SER A 38 11.69 9.19 -6.53
N LEU A 39 12.54 8.36 -5.92
CA LEU A 39 13.44 8.76 -4.83
C LEU A 39 14.43 9.87 -5.23
N ALA A 40 14.69 10.06 -6.52
CA ALA A 40 15.50 11.16 -7.02
C ALA A 40 14.75 12.51 -7.07
N SER A 41 13.41 12.51 -7.06
CA SER A 41 12.60 13.72 -7.31
C SER A 41 11.53 14.04 -6.25
N SER A 42 11.30 13.18 -5.25
CA SER A 42 10.27 13.42 -4.22
C SER A 42 10.88 13.51 -2.81
N SER A 43 11.70 14.53 -2.60
CA SER A 43 12.27 14.93 -1.32
C SER A 43 11.38 15.93 -0.57
N THR A 44 10.09 15.63 -0.38
CA THR A 44 9.27 16.46 0.56
C THR A 44 8.16 15.68 1.25
N SER A 45 8.44 15.31 2.51
CA SER A 45 7.50 14.90 3.57
C SER A 45 6.80 13.54 3.33
N ARG A 46 6.94 12.54 4.21
CA ARG A 46 6.07 12.38 5.39
C ARG A 46 6.55 11.22 6.30
N PHE A 47 7.80 11.24 6.77
CA PHE A 47 8.11 10.47 7.98
C PHE A 47 7.41 11.15 9.16
N VAL A 48 6.19 10.73 9.49
CA VAL A 48 5.54 11.15 10.73
C VAL A 48 6.22 10.39 11.87
N LYS A 49 7.32 10.98 12.38
CA LYS A 49 7.97 10.51 13.61
C LYS A 49 7.01 10.74 14.77
N GLY A 50 6.20 9.74 15.11
CA GLY A 50 5.25 9.83 16.22
C GLY A 50 4.10 8.81 16.26
N HIS A 51 3.83 8.05 15.20
CA HIS A 51 2.76 7.04 15.24
C HIS A 51 3.26 5.70 15.79
N VAL A 52 3.70 5.71 17.05
CA VAL A 52 3.84 4.47 17.83
C VAL A 52 2.52 4.31 18.57
N SER A 53 1.67 3.38 18.12
CA SER A 53 0.53 2.97 18.95
C SER A 53 1.11 2.53 20.29
N THR A 54 0.72 3.22 21.37
CA THR A 54 1.12 2.83 22.72
C THR A 54 0.64 1.40 22.95
N ALA A 55 1.54 0.42 22.82
CA ALA A 55 1.26 -0.94 23.22
C ALA A 55 0.88 -0.87 24.70
N LYS A 56 -0.37 -1.20 25.01
CA LYS A 56 -0.75 -1.46 26.40
C LYS A 56 0.05 -2.68 26.82
N GLU A 57 1.06 -2.45 27.64
CA GLU A 57 1.71 -3.48 28.44
C GLU A 57 0.60 -4.17 29.24
N SER A 58 0.38 -5.46 28.99
CA SER A 58 -0.57 -6.25 29.75
C SER A 58 0.18 -6.73 30.98
N ASP A 59 -0.12 -6.10 32.11
CA ASP A 59 0.29 -6.50 33.45
C ASP A 59 -0.20 -7.94 33.70
N HIS A 60 0.74 -8.87 33.85
CA HIS A 60 0.44 -10.25 34.24
C HIS A 60 0.99 -10.43 35.66
N ASP A 61 0.07 -10.40 36.63
CA ASP A 61 0.25 -10.87 38.02
C ASP A 61 0.40 -12.40 38.04
#